data_AF-F8P370-F1
#
_entry.id   AF-F8P370-F1
#
_cell.length_a   1.000
_cell.length_b   1.000
_cell.length_c   1.000
_cell.angle_alpha   90.00
_cell.angle_beta   90.00
_cell.angle_gamma   90.00
#
_symmetry.space_group_name_H-M   'P 1'
#
loop_
_entity.id
_entity.type
_entity.pdbx_description
1 polymer ?
#
loop_
_entity_poly.entity_id
_entity_poly.type
_entity_poly.pdbx_seq_one_letter_code
_entity_poly.pdbx_strand_id
1 'polypeptide(L)'
;MEHGRAFSSTSRSLSSASLRDRLSKLTATPLRPVAALQANIEFVPSKIPRQRRLQMMVVAVWSVMIPITCFVWLMLCSIPALWPFLIAYLLWMFLIDNSPELGGRLSPWFRSLSFWKYFADYYPASLLKECDLPADRPYVFGYHPHGIIGMGAMATFATEGTGFSEAFPGIKPHLLTLVNNFHVPLYRDILMALGISSVSKRSCSNILKAGPGSAITIVVGGAAESLSARPGTADLTLRRRLGFIKVAIQHGADLVPVFSFGENDIYQQMPNEKGTTVYMLQKKFQSMFGFTLPLFHGRGLLNYNLGLMPYRRRIVSVIGRPIHVQKCEKPSLEEVMRVQKMYIEELTRIWNTYKDEFAKTRLRELSIID
;
A
#
# COMPACT_ATOMS: atom_id res chain seq x y z
N MET A 1 -34.30 18.57 -42.11
CA MET A 1 -34.41 18.74 -40.66
C MET A 1 -33.92 17.47 -40.00
N GLU A 2 -33.42 17.59 -38.76
CA GLU A 2 -32.80 16.57 -37.89
C GLU A 2 -31.29 16.32 -38.07
N HIS A 3 -30.60 16.72 -37.00
CA HIS A 3 -29.15 16.77 -36.78
C HIS A 3 -28.64 15.46 -36.17
N GLY A 4 -27.63 14.86 -36.79
CA GLY A 4 -26.75 13.89 -36.14
C GLY A 4 -25.79 14.61 -35.18
N ARG A 5 -25.87 14.30 -33.88
CA ARG A 5 -24.86 14.72 -32.89
C ARG A 5 -23.72 13.71 -32.86
N ALA A 6 -22.57 14.10 -33.41
CA ALA A 6 -21.30 13.42 -33.20
C ALA A 6 -20.80 13.67 -31.77
N PHE A 7 -20.52 12.61 -31.01
CA PHE A 7 -19.80 12.68 -29.74
C PHE A 7 -18.30 12.77 -30.02
N SER A 8 -17.69 13.93 -29.82
CA SER A 8 -16.24 14.09 -29.83
C SER A 8 -15.66 13.65 -28.47
N SER A 9 -14.83 12.62 -28.45
CA SER A 9 -14.02 12.23 -27.28
C SER A 9 -12.83 13.17 -27.13
N THR A 10 -12.99 14.22 -26.32
CA THR A 10 -11.87 15.10 -25.97
C THR A 10 -11.03 14.44 -24.88
N SER A 11 -9.90 13.83 -25.26
CA SER A 11 -8.86 13.45 -24.31
C SER A 11 -8.27 14.72 -23.69
N ARG A 12 -8.44 14.89 -22.37
CA ARG A 12 -7.82 16.00 -21.64
C ARG A 12 -6.42 15.59 -21.22
N SER A 13 -5.42 15.92 -22.04
CA SER A 13 -4.04 15.98 -21.56
C SER A 13 -3.92 17.15 -20.57
N LEU A 14 -3.79 16.86 -19.29
CA LEU A 14 -3.53 17.88 -18.27
C LEU A 14 -2.08 18.37 -18.42
N SER A 15 -1.90 19.64 -18.76
CA SER A 15 -0.57 20.26 -18.78
C SER A 15 0.00 20.32 -17.36
N SER A 16 1.33 20.14 -17.26
CA SER A 16 2.09 20.18 -16.00
C SER A 16 1.84 21.45 -15.18
N ALA A 17 1.53 22.58 -15.84
CA ALA A 17 1.21 23.85 -15.20
C ALA A 17 -0.14 23.82 -14.43
N SER A 18 -1.16 23.15 -14.96
CA SER A 18 -2.48 23.00 -14.31
C SER A 18 -2.41 22.10 -13.06
N LEU A 19 -1.55 21.09 -13.10
CA LEU A 19 -1.26 20.24 -11.96
C LEU A 19 -0.54 21.04 -10.86
N ARG A 20 0.49 21.82 -11.21
CA ARG A 20 1.26 22.65 -10.27
C ARG A 20 0.40 23.67 -9.52
N ASP A 21 -0.57 24.28 -10.20
CA ASP A 21 -1.48 25.26 -9.58
C ASP A 21 -2.56 24.61 -8.67
N ARG A 22 -2.96 23.37 -8.96
CA ARG A 22 -3.81 22.59 -8.03
C ARG A 22 -3.02 22.07 -6.83
N LEU A 23 -1.75 21.76 -7.03
CA LEU A 23 -0.82 21.31 -5.98
C LEU A 23 -0.44 22.45 -5.02
N SER A 24 -0.29 23.67 -5.51
CA SER A 24 -0.01 24.86 -4.69
C SER A 24 -1.19 25.24 -3.79
N LYS A 25 -2.43 25.06 -4.28
CA LYS A 25 -3.68 25.29 -3.52
C LYS A 25 -3.96 24.23 -2.44
N LEU A 26 -3.31 23.07 -2.52
CA LEU A 26 -3.24 22.08 -1.44
C LEU A 26 -2.10 22.45 -0.47
N THR A 27 -2.18 23.64 0.13
CA THR A 27 -1.28 24.04 1.21
C THR A 27 -1.24 22.97 2.29
N ALA A 28 -0.05 22.44 2.54
CA ALA A 28 0.23 21.43 3.55
C ALA A 28 -0.34 21.87 4.90
N THR A 29 -1.36 21.16 5.39
CA THR A 29 -1.82 21.33 6.76
C THR A 29 -0.62 21.09 7.67
N PRO A 30 -0.16 22.08 8.46
CA PRO A 30 0.99 21.89 9.33
C PRO A 30 0.76 20.63 10.19
N LEU A 31 1.78 19.78 10.29
CA LEU A 31 1.77 18.67 11.24
C LEU A 31 1.73 19.30 12.63
N ARG A 32 0.54 19.44 13.23
CA ARG A 32 0.42 19.78 14.64
C ARG A 32 1.10 18.65 15.42
N PRO A 33 2.15 18.92 16.20
CA PRO A 33 2.71 17.92 17.09
C PRO A 33 1.68 17.68 18.19
N VAL A 34 0.98 16.54 18.15
CA VAL A 34 0.10 16.14 19.24
C VAL A 34 0.98 15.44 20.27
N ALA A 35 1.67 16.24 21.08
CA ALA A 35 2.33 15.78 22.29
C ALA A 35 1.25 15.50 23.35
N ALA A 36 1.37 14.33 23.98
CA ALA A 36 0.52 13.76 25.02
C ALA A 36 -0.92 13.42 24.58
N LEU A 37 -1.47 12.30 25.10
CA LEU A 37 -2.90 12.03 25.06
C LEU A 37 -3.64 13.29 25.52
N GLN A 38 -4.23 14.04 24.58
CA GLN A 38 -4.88 15.31 24.89
C GLN A 38 -6.09 15.05 25.79
N ALA A 39 -6.16 15.78 26.90
CA ALA A 39 -7.27 15.74 27.86
C ALA A 39 -8.63 16.17 27.27
N ASN A 40 -8.64 16.73 26.04
CA ASN A 40 -9.83 17.25 25.38
C ASN A 40 -10.06 16.58 24.01
N ILE A 41 -11.24 15.99 23.82
CA ILE A 41 -11.65 15.37 22.55
C ILE A 41 -12.11 16.46 21.58
N GLU A 42 -11.38 16.66 20.48
CA GLU A 42 -11.78 17.58 19.42
C GLU A 42 -12.81 16.90 18.49
N PHE A 43 -14.10 17.19 18.71
CA PHE A 43 -15.20 16.65 17.92
C PHE A 43 -15.26 17.28 16.52
N VAL A 44 -15.75 16.50 15.56
CA VAL A 44 -15.94 16.96 14.19
C VAL A 44 -17.14 17.93 14.10
N PRO A 45 -17.06 19.04 13.35
CA PRO A 45 -18.20 19.95 13.16
C PRO A 45 -19.44 19.23 12.65
N SER A 46 -20.63 19.66 13.07
CA SER A 46 -21.91 19.04 12.67
C SER A 46 -22.20 19.12 11.17
N LYS A 47 -21.67 20.13 10.46
CA LYS A 47 -21.87 20.34 9.02
C LYS A 47 -20.64 19.90 8.22
N ILE A 48 -20.54 18.60 7.95
CA ILE A 48 -19.53 18.02 7.05
C ILE A 48 -20.14 17.73 5.67
N PRO A 49 -19.47 18.11 4.55
CA PRO A 49 -19.90 17.71 3.21
C PRO A 49 -20.11 16.19 3.08
N ARG A 50 -21.16 15.77 2.37
CA ARG A 50 -21.50 14.34 2.19
C ARG A 50 -20.31 13.52 1.65
N GLN A 51 -19.55 14.10 0.71
CA GLN A 51 -18.36 13.45 0.14
C GLN A 51 -17.31 13.11 1.21
N ARG A 52 -17.04 14.02 2.17
CA ARG A 52 -16.08 13.75 3.26
C ARG A 52 -16.57 12.67 4.22
N ARG A 53 -17.89 12.56 4.42
CA ARG A 53 -18.49 11.48 5.22
C ARG A 53 -18.36 10.13 4.52
N LEU A 54 -18.60 10.07 3.21
CA LEU A 54 -18.41 8.85 2.42
C LEU A 54 -16.96 8.37 2.43
N GLN A 55 -16.00 9.28 2.23
CA GLN A 55 -14.57 8.98 2.33
C GLN A 55 -14.21 8.39 3.70
N MET A 56 -14.71 8.99 4.77
CA MET A 56 -14.49 8.50 6.13
C MET A 56 -15.13 7.13 6.37
N MET A 57 -16.36 6.93 5.89
CA MET A 57 -17.08 5.65 6.01
C MET A 57 -16.33 4.52 5.28
N VAL A 58 -15.87 4.78 4.05
CA VAL A 58 -15.11 3.81 3.25
C VAL A 58 -13.82 3.40 3.94
N VAL A 59 -13.03 4.35 4.43
CA VAL A 59 -11.80 4.04 5.16
C VAL A 59 -12.11 3.30 6.47
N ALA A 60 -13.19 3.67 7.18
CA ALA A 60 -13.60 2.99 8.39
C ALA A 60 -13.98 1.53 8.13
N VAL A 61 -14.82 1.29 7.11
CA VAL A 61 -15.21 -0.06 6.68
C VAL A 61 -13.99 -0.88 6.32
N TRP A 62 -13.03 -0.29 5.59
CA TRP A 62 -11.78 -0.96 5.27
C TRP A 62 -10.93 -1.28 6.52
N SER A 63 -10.75 -0.32 7.42
CA SER A 63 -9.96 -0.50 8.65
C SER A 63 -10.49 -1.61 9.57
N VAL A 64 -11.78 -1.94 9.50
CA VAL A 64 -12.41 -3.02 10.27
C VAL A 64 -12.87 -4.20 9.41
N MET A 65 -12.35 -4.33 8.19
CA MET A 65 -12.79 -5.35 7.23
C MET A 65 -12.57 -6.78 7.77
N ILE A 66 -11.44 -7.05 8.43
CA ILE A 66 -11.17 -8.34 9.06
C ILE A 66 -12.25 -8.66 10.13
N PRO A 67 -12.50 -7.81 11.16
CA PRO A 67 -13.61 -8.01 12.08
C PRO A 67 -14.98 -8.22 11.41
N ILE A 68 -15.31 -7.44 10.37
CA ILE A 68 -16.57 -7.59 9.63
C ILE A 68 -16.67 -8.99 9.02
N THR A 69 -15.65 -9.41 8.28
CA THR A 69 -15.63 -10.72 7.62
C THR A 69 -15.65 -11.88 8.62
N CYS A 70 -14.91 -11.78 9.73
CA CYS A 70 -14.95 -12.76 10.81
C CYS A 70 -16.34 -12.84 11.45
N PHE A 71 -16.98 -11.70 11.71
CA PHE A 71 -18.34 -11.67 12.26
C PHE A 71 -19.34 -12.33 11.30
N VAL A 72 -19.30 -11.97 10.01
CA VAL A 72 -20.15 -12.57 8.98
C VAL A 72 -19.91 -14.08 8.90
N TRP A 73 -18.65 -14.53 8.91
CA TRP A 73 -18.31 -15.95 8.90
C TRP A 73 -18.90 -16.70 10.10
N LEU A 74 -18.76 -16.15 11.32
CA LEU A 74 -19.32 -16.75 12.53
C LEU A 74 -20.86 -16.79 12.49
N MET A 75 -21.51 -15.76 11.96
CA MET A 75 -22.96 -15.75 11.74
C MET A 75 -23.39 -16.84 10.77
N LEU A 76 -22.65 -17.07 9.67
CA LEU A 76 -22.94 -18.17 8.74
C LEU A 76 -22.75 -19.54 9.43
N CYS A 77 -21.69 -19.69 10.23
CA CYS A 77 -21.46 -20.92 11.02
C CYS A 77 -22.59 -21.19 12.04
N SER A 78 -23.29 -20.16 12.50
CA SER A 78 -24.40 -20.31 13.46
C SER A 78 -25.66 -20.94 12.84
N ILE A 79 -25.70 -21.12 11.51
CA ILE A 79 -26.82 -21.69 10.76
C ILE A 79 -26.45 -23.11 10.29
N PRO A 80 -26.94 -24.18 10.96
CA PRO A 80 -26.55 -25.56 10.64
C PRO A 80 -26.82 -25.99 9.19
N ALA A 81 -27.89 -25.47 8.58
CA ALA A 81 -28.22 -25.76 7.19
C ALA A 81 -27.13 -25.33 6.19
N LEU A 82 -26.26 -24.39 6.56
CA LEU A 82 -25.15 -23.93 5.71
C LEU A 82 -23.88 -24.76 5.86
N TRP A 83 -23.77 -25.63 6.87
CA TRP A 83 -22.54 -26.35 7.19
C TRP A 83 -21.95 -27.15 6.02
N PRO A 84 -22.73 -27.89 5.21
CA PRO A 84 -22.16 -28.59 4.06
C PRO A 84 -21.41 -27.65 3.10
N PHE A 85 -21.96 -26.45 2.85
CA PHE A 85 -21.34 -25.45 1.99
C PHE A 85 -20.12 -24.79 2.62
N LEU A 86 -20.18 -24.48 3.92
CA LEU A 86 -19.05 -23.88 4.65
C LEU A 86 -17.87 -24.86 4.75
N ILE A 87 -18.14 -26.13 5.03
CA ILE A 87 -17.12 -27.19 5.06
C ILE A 87 -16.53 -27.38 3.66
N ALA A 88 -17.36 -27.45 2.61
CA ALA A 88 -16.88 -27.54 1.24
C ALA A 88 -15.99 -26.34 0.87
N TYR A 89 -16.39 -25.13 1.25
CA TYR A 89 -15.61 -23.91 1.04
C TYR A 89 -14.26 -23.96 1.80
N LEU A 90 -14.23 -24.38 3.07
CA LEU A 90 -12.99 -24.52 3.83
C LEU A 90 -12.06 -25.58 3.24
N LEU A 91 -12.59 -26.75 2.89
CA LEU A 91 -11.81 -27.82 2.25
C LEU A 91 -11.21 -27.35 0.93
N TRP A 92 -12.01 -26.69 0.10
CA TRP A 92 -11.52 -26.10 -1.14
C TRP A 92 -10.45 -25.03 -0.87
N MET A 93 -10.69 -24.14 0.08
CA MET A 93 -9.78 -23.06 0.46
C MET A 93 -8.41 -23.57 0.92
N PHE A 94 -8.38 -24.63 1.73
CA PHE A 94 -7.13 -25.15 2.32
C PHE A 94 -6.44 -26.24 1.50
N LEU A 95 -7.20 -27.03 0.72
CA LEU A 95 -6.66 -28.21 0.02
C LEU A 95 -6.48 -27.99 -1.48
N ILE A 96 -7.24 -27.08 -2.08
CA ILE A 96 -7.32 -26.94 -3.55
C ILE A 96 -6.83 -25.57 -4.00
N ASP A 97 -7.27 -24.50 -3.32
CA ASP A 97 -7.16 -23.15 -3.83
C ASP A 97 -5.79 -22.49 -3.60
N ASN A 98 -4.93 -22.58 -4.61
CA ASN A 98 -3.61 -21.93 -4.63
C ASN A 98 -3.61 -20.51 -5.22
N SER A 99 -4.78 -19.92 -5.47
CA SER A 99 -4.90 -18.60 -6.12
C SER A 99 -4.07 -17.47 -5.46
N PRO A 100 -3.93 -17.40 -4.11
CA PRO A 100 -3.08 -16.40 -3.47
C PRO A 100 -1.60 -16.43 -3.87
N GLU A 101 -1.11 -17.58 -4.34
CA GLU A 101 0.27 -17.76 -4.80
C GLU A 101 0.42 -17.71 -6.33
N LEU A 102 -0.68 -17.57 -7.07
CA LEU A 102 -0.67 -17.58 -8.54
C LEU A 102 -0.97 -16.19 -9.13
N GLY A 103 -1.26 -15.18 -8.31
CA GLY A 103 -1.73 -13.88 -8.80
C GLY A 103 -3.13 -13.97 -9.42
N GLY A 104 -3.93 -14.96 -9.02
CA GLY A 104 -5.24 -15.22 -9.60
C GLY A 104 -6.33 -14.26 -9.11
N ARG A 105 -7.45 -14.21 -9.85
CA ARG A 105 -8.73 -13.58 -9.47
C ARG A 105 -8.77 -12.07 -9.35
N LEU A 106 -7.75 -11.37 -9.84
CA LEU A 106 -7.82 -9.93 -10.03
C LEU A 106 -9.08 -9.58 -10.84
N SER A 107 -9.95 -8.75 -10.25
CA SER A 107 -11.18 -8.28 -10.86
C SER A 107 -11.05 -6.79 -11.22
N PRO A 108 -10.91 -6.45 -12.52
CA PRO A 108 -10.85 -5.05 -12.94
C PRO A 108 -12.08 -4.26 -12.50
N TRP A 109 -13.27 -4.89 -12.56
CA TRP A 109 -14.51 -4.30 -12.08
C TRP A 109 -14.41 -3.96 -10.58
N PHE A 110 -14.00 -4.91 -9.74
CA PHE A 110 -13.91 -4.70 -8.29
C PHE A 110 -12.91 -3.60 -7.94
N ARG A 111 -11.75 -3.58 -8.60
CA ARG A 111 -10.71 -2.53 -8.44
C ARG A 111 -11.17 -1.14 -8.87
N SER A 112 -12.11 -1.06 -9.81
CA SER A 112 -12.65 0.19 -10.36
C SER A 112 -13.85 0.76 -9.60
N LEU A 113 -14.33 0.07 -8.55
CA LEU A 113 -15.48 0.53 -7.76
C LEU A 113 -15.23 1.92 -7.17
N SER A 114 -16.29 2.74 -7.12
CA SER A 114 -16.26 4.08 -6.53
C SER A 114 -15.83 4.08 -5.05
N PHE A 115 -15.98 2.95 -4.36
CA PHE A 115 -15.43 2.70 -3.02
C PHE A 115 -13.93 3.07 -2.97
N TRP A 116 -13.13 2.60 -3.93
CA TRP A 116 -11.69 2.84 -3.93
C TRP A 116 -11.31 4.27 -4.32
N LYS A 117 -12.15 4.95 -5.09
CA LYS A 117 -12.00 6.39 -5.35
C LYS A 117 -12.19 7.21 -4.06
N TYR A 118 -13.24 6.91 -3.29
CA TYR A 118 -13.44 7.53 -1.98
C TYR A 118 -12.33 7.19 -0.98
N PHE A 119 -11.79 5.97 -1.05
CA PHE A 119 -10.65 5.56 -0.26
C PHE A 119 -9.40 6.40 -0.58
N ALA A 120 -9.05 6.52 -1.87
CA ALA A 120 -7.92 7.35 -2.30
C ALA A 120 -8.13 8.84 -1.96
N ASP A 121 -9.33 9.38 -2.21
CA ASP A 121 -9.67 10.78 -1.91
C ASP A 121 -9.71 11.10 -0.41
N TYR A 122 -9.78 10.08 0.46
CA TYR A 122 -9.63 10.29 1.90
C TYR A 122 -8.23 10.79 2.24
N TYR A 123 -7.18 10.24 1.61
CA TYR A 123 -5.77 10.59 1.79
C TYR A 123 -5.23 11.57 0.75
N PRO A 124 -6.10 12.29 0.02
CA PRO A 124 -5.78 12.81 -1.31
C PRO A 124 -4.66 12.04 -2.06
N ALA A 125 -4.78 10.71 -2.14
CA ALA A 125 -3.72 9.84 -2.65
C ALA A 125 -3.49 10.08 -4.14
N SER A 126 -2.23 10.12 -4.56
CA SER A 126 -1.87 10.36 -5.95
C SER A 126 -0.61 9.61 -6.36
N LEU A 127 -0.55 9.30 -7.65
CA LEU A 127 0.57 8.66 -8.31
C LEU A 127 1.34 9.71 -9.11
N LEU A 128 2.67 9.77 -8.94
CA LEU A 128 3.56 10.55 -9.79
C LEU A 128 4.44 9.60 -10.58
N LYS A 129 4.27 9.59 -11.90
CA LYS A 129 5.03 8.77 -12.84
C LYS A 129 6.22 9.57 -13.39
N GLU A 130 7.44 9.08 -13.20
CA GLU A 130 8.65 9.74 -13.74
C GLU A 130 9.03 9.27 -15.15
N CYS A 131 8.66 8.04 -15.53
CA CYS A 131 8.95 7.50 -16.85
C CYS A 131 7.90 6.47 -17.29
N ASP A 132 7.85 6.20 -18.59
CA ASP A 132 7.09 5.08 -19.14
C ASP A 132 7.77 3.75 -18.78
N LEU A 133 6.96 2.76 -18.42
CA LEU A 133 7.40 1.39 -18.21
C LEU A 133 6.80 0.52 -19.33
N PRO A 134 7.61 -0.02 -20.25
CA PRO A 134 7.10 -0.87 -21.32
C PRO A 134 6.51 -2.18 -20.78
N ALA A 135 5.36 -2.60 -21.31
CA ALA A 135 4.71 -3.85 -20.90
C ALA A 135 5.35 -5.11 -21.52
N ASP A 136 6.57 -5.01 -22.07
CA ASP A 136 7.31 -6.10 -22.73
C ASP A 136 8.10 -6.98 -21.75
N ARG A 137 8.13 -6.62 -20.47
CA ARG A 137 8.91 -7.29 -19.42
C ARG A 137 8.19 -7.29 -18.07
N PRO A 138 8.62 -8.14 -17.11
CA PRO A 138 8.08 -8.12 -15.76
C PRO A 138 8.72 -7.04 -14.89
N TYR A 139 8.05 -6.65 -13.80
CA TYR A 139 8.54 -5.64 -12.86
C TYR A 139 8.42 -6.05 -11.39
N VAL A 140 9.38 -5.59 -10.59
CA VAL A 140 9.29 -5.62 -9.13
C VAL A 140 9.29 -4.17 -8.63
N PHE A 141 8.15 -3.72 -8.11
CA PHE A 141 8.02 -2.42 -7.45
C PHE A 141 8.41 -2.56 -5.99
N GLY A 142 9.44 -1.84 -5.54
CA GLY A 142 9.81 -1.78 -4.13
C GLY A 142 9.22 -0.51 -3.50
N TYR A 143 8.22 -0.69 -2.64
CA TYR A 143 7.48 0.41 -2.02
C TYR A 143 8.08 0.83 -0.66
N HIS A 144 8.32 2.12 -0.53
CA HIS A 144 8.87 2.77 0.66
C HIS A 144 8.20 4.11 0.96
N PRO A 145 8.10 4.55 2.22
CA PRO A 145 8.19 3.72 3.40
C PRO A 145 6.98 2.77 3.50
N HIS A 146 7.07 1.74 4.33
CA HIS A 146 5.96 0.85 4.64
C HIS A 146 4.85 1.59 5.40
N GLY A 147 5.21 2.56 6.22
CA GLY A 147 4.29 3.10 7.23
C GLY A 147 3.80 2.02 8.17
N ILE A 148 2.70 2.27 8.86
CA ILE A 148 2.12 1.26 9.76
C ILE A 148 1.37 0.18 8.96
N ILE A 149 0.59 0.56 7.94
CA ILE A 149 -0.33 -0.35 7.22
C ILE A 149 -0.29 -0.16 5.66
N GLY A 150 0.60 0.68 5.12
CA GLY A 150 0.82 0.79 3.67
C GLY A 150 -0.42 1.19 2.85
N MET A 151 -1.14 2.23 3.26
CA MET A 151 -2.40 2.65 2.65
C MET A 151 -2.20 3.26 1.26
N GLY A 152 -1.08 3.95 1.01
CA GLY A 152 -0.74 4.43 -0.32
C GLY A 152 -0.41 3.29 -1.28
N ALA A 153 0.23 2.21 -0.79
CA ALA A 153 0.51 1.03 -1.58
C ALA A 153 -0.80 0.35 -2.00
N MET A 154 -1.77 0.25 -1.08
CA MET A 154 -3.09 -0.25 -1.39
C MET A 154 -3.82 0.62 -2.41
N ALA A 155 -3.92 1.93 -2.16
CA ALA A 155 -4.62 2.86 -3.05
C ALA A 155 -4.06 2.81 -4.48
N THR A 156 -2.74 2.63 -4.60
CA THR A 156 -2.04 2.68 -5.88
C THR A 156 -1.98 1.34 -6.60
N PHE A 157 -1.59 0.26 -5.94
CA PHE A 157 -1.25 -1.01 -6.60
C PHE A 157 -2.36 -2.06 -6.53
N ALA A 158 -3.30 -1.92 -5.58
CA ALA A 158 -4.41 -2.86 -5.40
C ALA A 158 -5.75 -2.33 -5.94
N THR A 159 -5.84 -1.05 -6.32
CA THR A 159 -7.10 -0.43 -6.75
C THR A 159 -6.86 0.52 -7.93
N GLU A 160 -7.93 0.96 -8.60
CA GLU A 160 -7.84 2.03 -9.60
C GLU A 160 -8.01 3.45 -8.99
N GLY A 161 -7.97 3.57 -7.66
CA GLY A 161 -8.21 4.82 -6.95
C GLY A 161 -7.25 5.95 -7.33
N THR A 162 -5.99 5.63 -7.68
CA THR A 162 -4.99 6.60 -8.16
C THR A 162 -4.71 6.52 -9.66
N GLY A 163 -5.39 5.63 -10.40
CA GLY A 163 -5.25 5.51 -11.85
C GLY A 163 -4.02 4.74 -12.34
N PHE A 164 -3.55 3.72 -11.61
CA PHE A 164 -2.35 2.96 -12.01
C PHE A 164 -2.45 2.37 -13.42
N SER A 165 -3.56 1.73 -13.78
CA SER A 165 -3.70 1.07 -15.08
C SER A 165 -3.71 2.08 -16.24
N GLU A 166 -4.13 3.33 -15.99
CA GLU A 166 -4.04 4.43 -16.96
C GLU A 166 -2.60 4.93 -17.09
N ALA A 167 -1.88 5.04 -15.97
CA ALA A 167 -0.48 5.46 -15.95
C ALA A 167 0.46 4.42 -16.59
N PHE A 168 0.18 3.13 -16.43
CA PHE A 168 1.03 2.03 -16.89
C PHE A 168 0.21 0.98 -17.67
N PRO A 169 -0.24 1.32 -18.89
CA PRO A 169 -1.06 0.42 -19.68
C PRO A 169 -0.31 -0.89 -19.98
N GLY A 170 -1.01 -2.01 -19.81
CA GLY A 170 -0.45 -3.35 -20.03
C GLY A 170 0.31 -3.93 -18.83
N ILE A 171 0.61 -3.15 -17.79
CA ILE A 171 1.21 -3.66 -16.55
C ILE A 171 0.10 -4.03 -15.56
N LYS A 172 0.15 -5.27 -15.06
CA LYS A 172 -0.78 -5.84 -14.07
C LYS A 172 -0.10 -5.93 -12.71
N PRO A 173 -0.35 -4.97 -11.79
CA PRO A 173 0.29 -4.96 -10.48
C PRO A 173 -0.41 -5.92 -9.52
N HIS A 174 0.40 -6.67 -8.76
CA HIS A 174 -0.03 -7.46 -7.61
C HIS A 174 0.64 -6.92 -6.36
N LEU A 175 -0.12 -6.25 -5.50
CA LEU A 175 0.37 -5.86 -4.18
C LEU A 175 0.52 -7.12 -3.32
N LEU A 176 1.67 -7.29 -2.67
CA LEU A 176 1.95 -8.47 -1.89
C LEU A 176 1.74 -8.22 -0.39
N THR A 177 1.10 -9.19 0.29
CA THR A 177 0.83 -9.13 1.73
C THR A 177 1.12 -10.47 2.42
N LEU A 178 1.01 -10.50 3.75
CA LEU A 178 1.27 -11.67 4.58
C LEU A 178 0.36 -12.86 4.21
N VAL A 179 0.95 -14.06 4.21
CA VAL A 179 0.24 -15.32 3.91
C VAL A 179 -1.01 -15.50 4.79
N ASN A 180 -0.91 -15.14 6.07
CA ASN A 180 -1.98 -15.32 7.05
C ASN A 180 -3.27 -14.57 6.68
N ASN A 181 -3.18 -13.47 5.92
CA ASN A 181 -4.37 -12.76 5.44
C ASN A 181 -5.25 -13.66 4.54
N PHE A 182 -4.65 -14.63 3.87
CA PHE A 182 -5.35 -15.57 2.99
C PHE A 182 -5.93 -16.78 3.72
N HIS A 183 -5.69 -16.91 5.03
CA HIS A 183 -6.31 -17.93 5.89
C HIS A 183 -7.60 -17.46 6.56
N VAL A 184 -7.95 -16.17 6.42
CA VAL A 184 -9.21 -15.62 6.95
C VAL A 184 -10.32 -15.80 5.90
N PRO A 185 -11.37 -16.60 6.18
CA PRO A 185 -12.50 -16.79 5.27
C PRO A 185 -13.15 -15.45 4.87
N LEU A 186 -13.63 -15.36 3.63
CA LEU A 186 -14.24 -14.16 3.02
C LEU A 186 -13.28 -12.98 2.81
N TYR A 187 -12.43 -12.66 3.80
CA TYR A 187 -11.43 -11.59 3.67
C TYR A 187 -10.43 -11.90 2.54
N ARG A 188 -9.97 -13.15 2.46
CA ARG A 188 -9.07 -13.59 1.39
C ARG A 188 -9.63 -13.32 -0.01
N ASP A 189 -10.94 -13.47 -0.21
CA ASP A 189 -11.59 -13.31 -1.51
C ASP A 189 -11.67 -11.84 -1.91
N ILE A 190 -11.87 -10.94 -0.94
CA ILE A 190 -11.76 -9.48 -1.15
C ILE A 190 -10.35 -9.12 -1.58
N LEU A 191 -9.32 -9.65 -0.91
CA LEU A 191 -7.92 -9.39 -1.26
C LEU A 191 -7.59 -9.87 -2.67
N MET A 192 -7.96 -11.10 -3.02
CA MET A 192 -7.71 -11.65 -4.35
C MET A 192 -8.47 -10.90 -5.44
N ALA A 193 -9.70 -10.45 -5.17
CA ALA A 193 -10.46 -9.61 -6.11
C ALA A 193 -9.76 -8.28 -6.41
N LEU A 194 -8.97 -7.74 -5.47
CA LEU A 194 -8.10 -6.57 -5.67
C LEU A 194 -6.78 -6.90 -6.40
N GLY A 195 -6.51 -8.18 -6.65
CA GLY A 195 -5.21 -8.64 -7.17
C GLY A 195 -4.12 -8.67 -6.10
N ILE A 196 -4.47 -8.58 -4.81
CA ILE A 196 -3.51 -8.72 -3.72
C ILE A 196 -3.13 -10.20 -3.60
N SER A 197 -1.84 -10.47 -3.50
CA SER A 197 -1.28 -11.83 -3.47
C SER A 197 -0.36 -12.04 -2.27
N SER A 198 0.04 -13.29 -2.05
CA SER A 198 0.99 -13.66 -1.00
C SER A 198 2.39 -13.10 -1.29
N VAL A 199 3.09 -12.63 -0.25
CA VAL A 199 4.51 -12.22 -0.32
C VAL A 199 5.48 -13.40 -0.25
N SER A 200 4.99 -14.65 -0.35
CA SER A 200 5.85 -15.84 -0.39
C SER A 200 6.75 -15.82 -1.64
N LYS A 201 7.97 -16.35 -1.53
CA LYS A 201 8.89 -16.47 -2.67
C LYS A 201 8.26 -17.22 -3.84
N ARG A 202 7.45 -18.24 -3.54
CA ARG A 202 6.70 -19.02 -4.53
C ARG A 202 5.71 -18.15 -5.30
N SER A 203 4.93 -17.34 -4.58
CA SER A 203 4.01 -16.38 -5.16
C SER A 203 4.71 -15.38 -6.07
N CYS A 204 5.78 -14.74 -5.59
CA CYS A 204 6.58 -13.82 -6.40
C CYS A 204 7.08 -14.49 -7.68
N SER A 205 7.58 -15.72 -7.58
CA SER A 205 8.11 -16.47 -8.72
C SER A 205 7.03 -16.82 -9.73
N ASN A 206 5.86 -17.27 -9.27
CA ASN A 206 4.74 -17.64 -10.13
C ASN A 206 4.19 -16.44 -10.91
N ILE A 207 4.00 -15.30 -10.22
CA ILE A 207 3.49 -14.08 -10.85
C ILE A 207 4.48 -13.57 -11.90
N LEU A 208 5.78 -13.47 -11.57
CA LEU A 208 6.80 -12.98 -12.49
C LEU A 208 7.08 -13.92 -13.67
N LYS A 209 6.81 -15.23 -13.52
CA LYS A 209 6.90 -16.21 -14.63
C LYS A 209 5.80 -16.02 -15.68
N ALA A 210 4.71 -15.32 -15.37
CA ALA A 210 3.70 -14.99 -16.37
C ALA A 210 4.26 -14.10 -17.51
N GLY A 211 5.40 -13.44 -17.28
CA GLY A 211 6.17 -12.77 -18.31
C GLY A 211 5.79 -11.31 -18.53
N PRO A 212 5.80 -10.81 -19.78
CA PRO A 212 5.55 -9.42 -20.13
C PRO A 212 4.29 -8.84 -19.46
N GLY A 213 4.41 -7.66 -18.85
CA GLY A 213 3.31 -6.95 -18.19
C GLY A 213 2.96 -7.47 -16.80
N SER A 214 3.56 -8.58 -16.33
CA SER A 214 3.38 -9.01 -14.94
C SER A 214 4.19 -8.15 -13.97
N ALA A 215 3.58 -7.74 -12.86
CA ALA A 215 4.29 -7.00 -11.83
C ALA A 215 3.89 -7.41 -10.42
N ILE A 216 4.87 -7.34 -9.51
CA ILE A 216 4.62 -7.46 -8.08
C ILE A 216 5.04 -6.17 -7.37
N THR A 217 4.36 -5.83 -6.29
CA THR A 217 4.73 -4.72 -5.41
C THR A 217 4.98 -5.24 -4.01
N ILE A 218 6.20 -5.02 -3.52
CA ILE A 218 6.62 -5.43 -2.18
C ILE A 218 6.83 -4.19 -1.33
N VAL A 219 6.14 -4.14 -0.19
CA VAL A 219 6.38 -3.13 0.83
C VAL A 219 7.57 -3.57 1.69
N VAL A 220 8.76 -3.09 1.34
CA VAL A 220 10.04 -3.73 1.72
C VAL A 220 10.34 -3.67 3.22
N GLY A 221 10.01 -2.55 3.87
CA GLY A 221 10.32 -2.32 5.29
C GLY A 221 9.65 -3.32 6.25
N GLY A 222 8.48 -3.82 5.86
CA GLY A 222 7.69 -4.79 6.63
C GLY A 222 7.41 -4.38 8.07
N ALA A 223 7.30 -5.38 8.95
CA ALA A 223 7.01 -5.18 10.37
C ALA A 223 8.11 -4.40 11.13
N ALA A 224 9.36 -4.42 10.65
CA ALA A 224 10.45 -3.68 11.29
C ALA A 224 10.24 -2.17 11.14
N GLU A 225 9.98 -1.72 9.91
CA GLU A 225 9.72 -0.31 9.61
C GLU A 225 8.36 0.15 10.16
N SER A 226 7.36 -0.74 10.19
CA SER A 226 6.05 -0.45 10.80
C SER A 226 6.13 -0.07 12.29
N LEU A 227 7.06 -0.69 13.03
CA LEU A 227 7.28 -0.42 14.46
C LEU A 227 8.08 0.86 14.72
N SER A 228 8.78 1.38 13.72
CA SER A 228 9.57 2.63 13.82
C SER A 228 8.98 3.80 13.03
N ALA A 229 7.91 3.58 12.26
CA ALA A 229 7.20 4.62 11.51
C ALA A 229 6.75 5.78 12.43
N ARG A 230 7.28 6.98 12.18
CA ARG A 230 6.92 8.21 12.88
C ARG A 230 6.56 9.29 11.86
N PRO A 231 5.56 10.13 12.13
CA PRO A 231 5.28 11.29 11.29
C PRO A 231 6.53 12.17 11.10
N GLY A 232 6.70 12.68 9.88
CA GLY A 232 7.82 13.56 9.52
C GLY A 232 9.19 12.87 9.42
N THR A 233 9.28 11.54 9.53
CA THR A 233 10.54 10.80 9.33
C THR A 233 10.44 9.83 8.16
N ALA A 234 11.60 9.49 7.58
CA ALA A 234 11.73 8.52 6.50
C ALA A 234 12.92 7.59 6.79
N ASP A 235 12.76 6.73 7.80
CA ASP A 235 13.75 5.72 8.15
C ASP A 235 13.40 4.41 7.43
N LEU A 236 14.15 4.04 6.39
CA LEU A 236 13.86 2.88 5.54
C LEU A 236 14.68 1.65 5.93
N THR A 237 14.01 0.58 6.33
CA THR A 237 14.65 -0.72 6.59
C THR A 237 14.97 -1.41 5.27
N LEU A 238 16.17 -1.19 4.76
CA LEU A 238 16.55 -1.63 3.41
C LEU A 238 17.96 -2.25 3.32
N ARG A 239 18.91 -1.90 4.20
CA ARG A 239 20.31 -2.33 4.04
C ARG A 239 20.47 -3.84 4.03
N ARG A 240 19.70 -4.57 4.85
CA ARG A 240 19.73 -6.04 4.90
C ARG A 240 18.62 -6.72 4.09
N ARG A 241 17.76 -5.96 3.41
CA ARG A 241 16.59 -6.49 2.66
C ARG A 241 16.95 -6.83 1.21
N LEU A 242 17.72 -7.89 1.00
CA LEU A 242 18.17 -8.29 -0.35
C LEU A 242 17.21 -9.21 -1.11
N GLY A 243 16.17 -9.73 -0.44
CA GLY A 243 15.30 -10.78 -0.99
C GLY A 243 14.56 -10.36 -2.26
N PHE A 244 13.97 -9.16 -2.29
CA PHE A 244 13.21 -8.68 -3.44
C PHE A 244 14.11 -8.37 -4.65
N ILE A 245 15.34 -7.91 -4.41
CA ILE A 245 16.35 -7.69 -5.45
C ILE A 245 16.77 -9.03 -6.06
N LYS A 246 17.02 -10.03 -5.21
CA LYS A 246 17.33 -11.39 -5.67
C LYS A 246 16.20 -11.95 -6.53
N VAL A 247 14.95 -11.76 -6.13
CA VAL A 247 13.77 -12.17 -6.92
C VAL A 247 13.71 -11.45 -8.26
N ALA A 248 13.94 -10.14 -8.30
CA ALA A 248 13.99 -9.34 -9.52
C ALA A 248 15.02 -9.90 -10.52
N ILE A 249 16.26 -10.12 -10.07
CA ILE A 249 17.34 -10.69 -10.90
C ILE A 249 17.02 -12.10 -11.37
N GLN A 250 16.47 -12.97 -10.49
CA GLN A 250 16.12 -14.36 -10.86
C GLN A 250 15.09 -14.45 -11.98
N HIS A 251 14.24 -13.44 -12.11
CA HIS A 251 13.16 -13.41 -13.07
C HIS A 251 13.41 -12.47 -14.25
N GLY A 252 14.51 -11.72 -14.26
CA GLY A 252 14.74 -10.67 -15.26
C GLY A 252 13.67 -9.58 -15.19
N ALA A 253 13.17 -9.30 -13.98
CA ALA A 253 12.14 -8.32 -13.73
C ALA A 253 12.77 -7.01 -13.29
N ASP A 254 12.56 -5.95 -14.08
CA ASP A 254 13.18 -4.66 -13.80
C ASP A 254 12.70 -4.12 -12.44
N LEU A 255 13.64 -3.62 -11.66
CA LEU A 255 13.39 -3.20 -10.30
C LEU A 255 13.02 -1.72 -10.27
N VAL A 256 11.81 -1.38 -9.82
CA VAL A 256 11.30 -0.01 -9.82
C VAL A 256 11.20 0.49 -8.38
N PRO A 257 12.05 1.46 -7.98
CA PRO A 257 11.93 2.09 -6.67
C PRO A 257 10.67 2.96 -6.59
N VAL A 258 9.91 2.82 -5.51
CA VAL A 258 8.71 3.63 -5.25
C VAL A 258 8.87 4.30 -3.91
N PHE A 259 8.82 5.64 -3.90
CA PHE A 259 8.84 6.43 -2.68
C PHE A 259 7.50 7.13 -2.46
N SER A 260 6.88 6.92 -1.31
CA SER A 260 5.56 7.40 -0.96
C SER A 260 5.62 8.44 0.15
N PHE A 261 5.52 9.70 -0.24
CA PHE A 261 5.50 10.81 0.70
C PHE A 261 4.17 10.85 1.46
N GLY A 262 4.24 11.13 2.77
CA GLY A 262 3.06 11.24 3.65
C GLY A 262 2.54 9.92 4.21
N GLU A 263 3.07 8.77 3.78
CA GLU A 263 2.65 7.45 4.29
C GLU A 263 2.87 7.31 5.80
N ASN A 264 3.98 7.82 6.34
CA ASN A 264 4.26 7.80 7.78
C ASN A 264 3.42 8.79 8.59
N ASP A 265 2.73 9.74 7.93
CA ASP A 265 1.99 10.81 8.60
C ASP A 265 0.52 10.45 8.87
N ILE A 266 0.04 9.32 8.33
CA ILE A 266 -1.36 8.89 8.47
C ILE A 266 -1.66 8.24 9.81
N TYR A 267 -0.65 7.95 10.63
CA TYR A 267 -0.81 7.43 11.98
C TYR A 267 0.25 8.00 12.91
N GLN A 268 -0.08 8.04 14.20
CA GLN A 268 0.90 8.32 15.23
C GLN A 268 1.09 7.07 16.06
N GLN A 269 2.32 6.55 16.09
CA GLN A 269 2.64 5.42 16.96
C GLN A 269 2.63 5.86 18.42
N MET A 270 2.06 5.01 19.27
CA MET A 270 2.22 5.17 20.71
C MET A 270 3.71 5.01 21.08
N PRO A 271 4.20 5.72 22.11
CA PRO A 271 5.56 5.55 22.59
C PRO A 271 5.83 4.08 22.91
N ASN A 272 6.74 3.45 22.17
CA ASN A 272 7.13 2.05 22.31
C ASN A 272 8.64 1.92 22.46
N GLU A 273 9.22 2.73 23.36
CA GLU A 273 10.66 2.78 23.57
C GLU A 273 11.24 1.42 23.96
N LYS A 274 12.48 1.17 23.49
CA LYS A 274 13.23 -0.05 23.82
C LYS A 274 13.38 -0.13 25.35
N GLY A 275 12.93 -1.24 25.93
CA GLY A 275 12.92 -1.47 27.38
C GLY A 275 11.54 -1.42 28.03
N THR A 276 10.51 -0.95 27.33
CA THR A 276 9.13 -1.00 27.83
C THR A 276 8.53 -2.42 27.75
N THR A 277 7.62 -2.76 28.66
CA THR A 277 6.85 -4.02 28.63
C THR A 277 6.07 -4.18 27.33
N VAL A 278 5.57 -3.06 26.79
CA VAL A 278 4.89 -2.98 25.49
C VAL A 278 5.83 -3.39 24.36
N TYR A 279 7.05 -2.84 24.31
CA TYR A 279 8.05 -3.22 23.30
C TYR A 279 8.42 -4.70 23.40
N MET A 280 8.59 -5.23 24.61
CA MET A 280 8.89 -6.65 24.82
C MET A 280 7.74 -7.56 24.33
N LEU A 281 6.49 -7.20 24.62
CA LEU A 281 5.32 -7.94 24.17
C LEU A 281 5.16 -7.89 22.64
N GLN A 282 5.34 -6.71 22.03
CA GLN A 282 5.31 -6.54 20.58
C GLN A 282 6.40 -7.37 19.90
N LYS A 283 7.62 -7.42 20.46
CA LYS A 283 8.72 -8.23 19.93
C LYS A 283 8.46 -9.73 20.08
N LYS A 284 7.92 -10.17 21.21
CA LYS A 284 7.53 -11.58 21.42
C LYS A 284 6.43 -12.01 20.45
N PHE A 285 5.43 -11.15 20.24
CA PHE A 285 4.36 -11.38 19.27
C PHE A 285 4.92 -11.41 17.83
N GLN A 286 5.81 -10.46 17.48
CA GLN A 286 6.51 -10.44 16.20
C GLN A 286 7.28 -11.72 15.93
N SER A 287 8.05 -12.22 16.91
CA SER A 287 8.83 -13.45 16.74
C SER A 287 7.96 -14.69 16.58
N MET A 288 6.76 -14.69 17.16
CA MET A 288 5.84 -15.83 17.14
C MET A 288 4.99 -15.86 15.86
N PHE A 289 4.52 -14.71 15.40
CA PHE A 289 3.52 -14.63 14.33
C PHE A 289 4.05 -13.99 13.03
N GLY A 290 5.27 -13.46 13.02
CA GLY A 290 5.87 -12.82 11.84
C GLY A 290 5.29 -11.44 11.50
N PHE A 291 4.30 -10.97 12.27
CA PHE A 291 3.74 -9.62 12.19
C PHE A 291 3.59 -9.03 13.59
N THR A 292 3.58 -7.70 13.68
CA THR A 292 3.40 -6.98 14.95
C THR A 292 1.98 -6.44 15.03
N LEU A 293 1.48 -6.25 16.25
CA LEU A 293 0.34 -5.37 16.50
C LEU A 293 0.93 -3.98 16.81
N PRO A 294 1.09 -3.08 15.83
CA PRO A 294 1.54 -1.73 16.14
C PRO A 294 0.46 -1.09 17.01
N LEU A 295 0.87 -0.55 18.17
CA LEU A 295 0.01 0.28 18.99
C LEU A 295 0.11 1.68 18.43
N PHE A 296 -0.94 2.12 17.76
CA PHE A 296 -1.03 3.43 17.14
C PHE A 296 -2.36 4.06 17.49
N HIS A 297 -2.39 5.39 17.48
CA HIS A 297 -3.63 6.13 17.44
C HIS A 297 -3.68 6.93 16.14
N GLY A 298 -4.88 6.99 15.60
CA GLY A 298 -5.26 7.99 14.62
C GLY A 298 -6.44 8.77 15.15
N ARG A 299 -7.43 9.00 14.31
CA ARG A 299 -8.67 9.72 14.65
C ARG A 299 -9.81 8.76 15.00
N GLY A 300 -10.88 9.30 15.57
CA GLY A 300 -12.17 8.61 15.69
C GLY A 300 -13.09 8.87 14.50
N LEU A 301 -14.24 8.19 14.48
CA LEU A 301 -15.32 8.47 13.52
C LEU A 301 -15.96 9.85 13.76
N LEU A 302 -16.03 10.27 15.02
CA LEU A 302 -16.70 11.51 15.44
C LEU A 302 -15.73 12.55 16.03
N ASN A 303 -14.45 12.22 16.14
CA ASN A 303 -13.41 13.10 16.68
C ASN A 303 -12.14 13.04 15.83
N TYR A 304 -11.24 14.01 16.00
CA TYR A 304 -10.02 14.11 15.21
C TYR A 304 -8.80 13.42 15.82
N ASN A 305 -8.78 13.15 17.13
CA ASN A 305 -7.51 12.90 17.85
C ASN A 305 -7.49 11.57 18.64
N LEU A 306 -8.58 10.80 18.65
CA LEU A 306 -8.69 9.55 19.40
C LEU A 306 -9.48 8.46 18.63
N GLY A 307 -8.76 7.49 18.08
CA GLY A 307 -9.32 6.25 17.53
C GLY A 307 -8.32 5.47 16.69
N LEU A 308 -8.80 4.47 15.94
CA LEU A 308 -7.98 3.59 15.10
C LEU A 308 -8.00 3.99 13.62
N MET A 309 -8.74 5.03 13.27
CA MET A 309 -8.84 5.50 11.88
C MET A 309 -7.60 6.32 11.50
N PRO A 310 -7.01 6.10 10.32
CA PRO A 310 -5.91 6.92 9.80
C PRO A 310 -6.23 8.42 9.79
N TYR A 311 -5.25 9.28 10.00
CA TYR A 311 -5.36 10.71 9.74
C TYR A 311 -5.52 10.99 8.25
N ARG A 312 -6.26 12.05 7.94
CA ARG A 312 -6.42 12.58 6.58
C ARG A 312 -5.19 13.38 6.16
N ARG A 313 -4.14 12.70 5.73
CA ARG A 313 -2.92 13.31 5.20
C ARG A 313 -2.71 12.94 3.74
N ARG A 314 -2.07 13.83 3.00
CA ARG A 314 -1.79 13.65 1.59
C ARG A 314 -0.77 12.53 1.39
N ILE A 315 -1.05 11.58 0.50
CA ILE A 315 -0.10 10.55 0.09
C ILE A 315 0.28 10.75 -1.38
N VAL A 316 1.58 10.78 -1.68
CA VAL A 316 2.09 10.88 -3.06
C VAL A 316 3.10 9.77 -3.31
N SER A 317 2.71 8.75 -4.08
CA SER A 317 3.59 7.66 -4.48
C SER A 317 4.31 8.04 -5.77
N VAL A 318 5.60 8.32 -5.69
CA VAL A 318 6.48 8.56 -6.83
C VAL A 318 7.01 7.23 -7.34
N ILE A 319 6.71 6.91 -8.59
CA ILE A 319 7.23 5.74 -9.30
C ILE A 319 8.51 6.14 -10.02
N GLY A 320 9.63 5.63 -9.50
CA GLY A 320 10.97 5.92 -9.96
C GLY A 320 11.31 5.33 -11.31
N ARG A 321 12.56 5.56 -11.74
CA ARG A 321 13.08 4.93 -12.94
C ARG A 321 13.43 3.46 -12.70
N PRO A 322 13.19 2.57 -13.69
CA PRO A 322 13.52 1.16 -13.56
C PRO A 322 15.04 0.96 -13.54
N ILE A 323 15.47 0.05 -12.68
CA ILE A 323 16.83 -0.49 -12.68
C ILE A 323 16.78 -1.79 -13.45
N HIS A 324 17.42 -1.77 -14.62
CA HIS A 324 17.46 -2.93 -15.49
C HIS A 324 18.31 -4.03 -14.86
N VAL A 325 17.79 -5.25 -14.85
CA VAL A 325 18.49 -6.43 -14.33
C VAL A 325 18.60 -7.51 -15.41
N GLN A 326 19.76 -8.15 -15.47
CA GLN A 326 19.94 -9.32 -16.33
C GLN A 326 19.50 -10.57 -15.59
N LYS A 327 18.72 -11.42 -16.26
CA LYS A 327 18.21 -12.64 -15.65
C LYS A 327 19.35 -13.58 -15.25
N CYS A 328 19.44 -13.90 -13.96
CA CYS A 328 20.42 -14.86 -13.45
C CYS A 328 19.76 -15.74 -12.38
N GLU A 329 19.73 -17.06 -12.58
CA GLU A 329 19.06 -17.99 -11.65
C GLU A 329 19.71 -18.00 -10.26
N LYS A 330 21.04 -17.88 -10.21
CA LYS A 330 21.85 -17.89 -8.98
C LYS A 330 22.75 -16.66 -8.95
N PRO A 331 22.21 -15.45 -8.69
CA PRO A 331 23.02 -14.25 -8.68
C PRO A 331 24.00 -14.28 -7.51
N SER A 332 25.23 -13.82 -7.77
CA SER A 332 26.24 -13.64 -6.73
C SER A 332 25.80 -12.54 -5.75
N LEU A 333 26.34 -12.58 -4.53
CA LEU A 333 26.07 -11.52 -3.54
C LEU A 333 26.55 -10.15 -4.06
N GLU A 334 27.68 -10.13 -4.77
CA GLU A 334 28.23 -8.92 -5.38
C GLU A 334 27.25 -8.29 -6.38
N GLU A 335 26.65 -9.09 -7.26
CA GLU A 335 25.66 -8.60 -8.22
C GLU A 335 24.40 -8.07 -7.53
N VAL A 336 23.91 -8.80 -6.51
CA VAL A 336 22.76 -8.34 -5.71
C VAL A 336 23.06 -7.02 -5.00
N MET A 337 24.27 -6.85 -4.45
CA MET A 337 24.70 -5.62 -3.80
C MET A 337 24.89 -4.47 -4.80
N ARG A 338 25.40 -4.74 -6.01
CA ARG A 338 25.50 -3.76 -7.10
C ARG A 338 24.12 -3.20 -7.45
N VAL A 339 23.13 -4.08 -7.63
CA VAL A 339 21.74 -3.69 -7.89
C VAL A 339 21.12 -2.95 -6.70
N GLN A 340 21.39 -3.40 -5.47
CA GLN A 340 20.94 -2.69 -4.26
C GLN A 340 21.48 -1.26 -4.20
N LYS A 341 22.75 -1.05 -4.54
CA LYS A 341 23.36 0.28 -4.55
C LYS A 341 22.63 1.20 -5.53
N MET A 342 22.40 0.76 -6.76
CA MET A 342 21.62 1.51 -7.75
C MET A 342 20.19 1.80 -7.26
N TYR A 343 19.57 0.85 -6.56
CA TYR A 343 18.25 0.99 -5.97
C TYR A 343 18.18 2.06 -4.88
N ILE A 344 19.17 2.06 -3.97
CA ILE A 344 19.28 3.08 -2.92
C ILE A 344 19.59 4.45 -3.52
N GLU A 345 20.47 4.53 -4.51
CA GLU A 345 20.80 5.78 -5.20
C GLU A 345 19.55 6.40 -5.85
N GLU A 346 18.73 5.59 -6.51
CA GLU A 346 17.50 6.07 -7.15
C GLU A 346 16.43 6.47 -6.11
N LEU A 347 16.25 5.73 -5.00
CA LEU A 347 15.39 6.17 -3.89
C LEU A 347 15.85 7.51 -3.29
N THR A 348 17.15 7.64 -3.04
CA THR A 348 17.74 8.88 -2.51
C THR A 348 17.57 10.03 -3.48
N ARG A 349 17.67 9.77 -4.79
CA ARG A 349 17.40 10.79 -5.81
C ARG A 349 15.93 11.21 -5.79
N ILE A 350 14.98 10.29 -5.75
CA ILE A 350 13.55 10.61 -5.64
C ILE A 350 13.30 11.48 -4.40
N TRP A 351 13.85 11.08 -3.26
CA TRP A 351 13.77 11.88 -2.03
C TRP A 351 14.31 13.29 -2.24
N ASN A 352 15.55 13.45 -2.72
CA ASN A 352 16.17 14.75 -2.94
C ASN A 352 15.42 15.62 -3.95
N THR A 353 14.77 14.99 -4.95
CA THR A 353 14.01 15.70 -5.98
C THR A 353 12.71 16.29 -5.42
N TYR A 354 11.99 15.53 -4.57
CA TYR A 354 10.61 15.88 -4.19
C TYR A 354 10.40 16.21 -2.70
N LYS A 355 11.40 16.05 -1.84
CA LYS A 355 11.26 16.28 -0.38
C LYS A 355 10.81 17.68 -0.02
N ASP A 356 11.24 18.70 -0.75
CA ASP A 356 10.87 20.09 -0.48
C ASP A 356 9.44 20.42 -0.96
N GLU A 357 8.88 19.61 -1.85
CA GLU A 357 7.49 19.74 -2.28
C GLU A 357 6.55 18.94 -1.38
N PHE A 358 6.86 17.66 -1.14
CA PHE A 358 5.94 16.70 -0.51
C PHE A 358 6.24 16.38 0.96
N ALA A 359 7.45 16.71 1.46
CA ALA A 359 7.86 16.51 2.85
C ALA A 359 8.31 17.83 3.51
N LYS A 360 7.52 18.89 3.33
CA LYS A 360 7.80 20.23 3.90
C LYS A 360 7.91 20.25 5.42
N THR A 361 7.20 19.34 6.08
CA THR A 361 7.15 19.22 7.55
C THR A 361 8.05 18.10 8.07
N ARG A 362 9.04 17.66 7.28
CA ARG A 362 9.99 16.63 7.70
C ARG A 362 10.78 17.10 8.92
N LEU A 363 10.99 16.19 9.86
CA LEU A 363 11.80 16.41 11.06
C LEU A 363 13.25 16.04 10.81
N ARG A 364 13.49 15.07 9.91
CA ARG A 364 14.81 14.53 9.56
C ARG A 364 14.86 14.17 8.08
N GLU A 365 16.07 14.12 7.55
CA GLU A 365 16.33 13.62 6.19
C GLU A 365 16.15 12.09 6.12
N LEU A 366 16.02 11.57 4.90
CA LEU A 366 15.96 10.14 4.62
C LEU A 366 17.16 9.41 5.25
N SER A 367 16.87 8.33 5.95
CA SER A 367 17.87 7.44 6.54
C SER A 367 17.67 6.01 6.07
N ILE A 368 18.73 5.38 5.58
CA ILE A 368 18.71 3.95 5.19
C ILE A 368 19.28 3.12 6.35
N ILE A 369 18.39 2.40 7.03
CA ILE A 369 18.70 1.58 8.20
C ILE A 369 18.77 0.08 7.86
N ASP A 370 19.30 -0.66 8.83
CA ASP A 370 19.62 -2.09 8.75
C ASP A 370 18.41 -3.01 8.59
#